data_AF-A0A7R9UZJ6-F1
#
_entry.id   AF-A0A7R9UZJ6-F1
#
_cell.length_a   1.000
_cell.length_b   1.000
_cell.length_c   1.000
_cell.angle_alpha   90.00
_cell.angle_beta   90.00
_cell.angle_gamma   90.00
#
_symmetry.space_group_name_H-M   'P 1'
#
loop_
_entity.id
_entity.type
_entity.pdbx_description
1 polymer ?
#
loop_
_entity_poly.entity_id
_entity_poly.type
_entity_poly.pdbx_seq_one_letter_code
_entity_poly.pdbx_strand_id
1 'polypeptide(L)'
;MAARICVFLALSVVRATAVTDVPLLTWDGADATAHAVRTVDDPVMGGGSVSAFRVDAARALGLWEGEVKVVSFLRSPGFCTMRTMGTGTFPDASGTSALELRLRASSGLRNFTMQVGVAGVTTDQTVFSAHFQLEPGAGRERSVRVPWSAFQLTTRGQPRPGPPLSEHL
;
A
#
# COMPACT_ATOMS: atom_id res chain seq x y z
N MET A 1 -36.78 -43.40 -37.38
CA MET A 1 -36.71 -41.92 -37.47
C MET A 1 -35.66 -41.47 -36.46
N ALA A 2 -34.45 -41.09 -36.90
CA ALA A 2 -33.33 -40.79 -36.01
C ALA A 2 -33.04 -39.28 -36.02
N ALA A 3 -33.23 -38.62 -34.88
CA ALA A 3 -32.94 -37.20 -34.70
C ALA A 3 -31.44 -37.01 -34.44
N ARG A 4 -30.78 -36.19 -35.26
CA ARG A 4 -29.39 -35.77 -35.05
C ARG A 4 -29.38 -34.44 -34.31
N ILE A 5 -28.81 -34.44 -33.11
CA ILE A 5 -28.56 -33.23 -32.32
C ILE A 5 -27.25 -32.61 -32.84
N CYS A 6 -27.32 -31.37 -33.29
CA CYS A 6 -26.16 -30.59 -33.71
C CYS A 6 -25.84 -29.59 -32.59
N VAL A 7 -24.74 -29.80 -31.86
CA VAL A 7 -24.27 -28.87 -30.83
C VAL A 7 -23.36 -27.84 -31.49
N PHE A 8 -23.78 -26.58 -31.49
CA PHE A 8 -22.93 -25.46 -31.88
C PHE A 8 -22.10 -25.03 -30.67
N LEU A 9 -20.80 -25.30 -30.70
CA LEU A 9 -19.86 -24.78 -29.72
C LEU A 9 -19.46 -23.36 -30.14
N ALA A 10 -20.07 -22.34 -29.53
CA ALA A 10 -19.64 -20.96 -29.70
C ALA A 10 -18.35 -20.73 -28.90
N LEU A 11 -17.20 -20.62 -29.60
CA LEU A 11 -15.92 -20.33 -28.97
C LEU A 11 -15.81 -18.82 -28.73
N SER A 12 -16.19 -18.36 -27.54
CA SER A 12 -15.98 -16.99 -27.10
C SER A 12 -14.50 -16.74 -26.85
N VAL A 13 -13.82 -15.96 -27.69
CA VAL A 13 -12.47 -15.47 -27.41
C VAL A 13 -12.57 -14.43 -26.29
N VAL A 14 -12.29 -14.84 -25.05
CA VAL A 14 -12.11 -13.91 -23.93
C VAL A 14 -10.76 -13.24 -24.12
N ARG A 15 -10.77 -11.96 -24.51
CA ARG A 15 -9.57 -11.14 -24.58
C ARG A 15 -9.16 -10.79 -23.15
N ALA A 16 -8.11 -11.44 -22.62
CA ALA A 16 -7.50 -11.02 -21.37
C ALA A 16 -6.86 -9.65 -21.61
N THR A 17 -7.45 -8.59 -21.08
CA THR A 17 -6.78 -7.30 -20.95
C THR A 17 -5.61 -7.51 -19.99
N ALA A 18 -4.39 -7.26 -20.46
CA ALA A 18 -3.26 -7.17 -19.55
C ALA A 18 -3.56 -6.04 -18.56
N VAL A 19 -3.77 -6.39 -17.29
CA VAL A 19 -3.80 -5.40 -16.20
C VAL A 19 -2.40 -4.81 -16.18
N THR A 20 -2.28 -3.60 -16.71
CA THR A 20 -1.00 -2.88 -16.70
C THR A 20 -0.90 -2.30 -15.30
N ASP A 21 0.05 -2.80 -14.50
CA ASP A 21 0.34 -2.17 -13.21
C ASP A 21 0.77 -0.72 -13.48
N VAL A 22 0.23 0.24 -12.72
CA VAL A 22 0.65 1.64 -12.76
C VAL A 22 1.72 1.83 -11.67
N PRO A 23 3.01 2.02 -12.02
CA PRO A 23 4.04 2.22 -11.02
C PRO A 23 3.80 3.55 -10.31
N LEU A 24 3.72 3.54 -8.97
CA LEU A 24 3.47 4.75 -8.17
C LEU A 24 4.72 5.19 -7.40
N LEU A 25 5.54 4.24 -6.94
CA LEU A 25 6.78 4.51 -6.22
C LEU A 25 7.79 3.43 -6.57
N THR A 26 8.91 3.82 -7.17
CA THR A 26 9.99 2.91 -7.57
C THR A 26 11.33 3.43 -7.06
N TRP A 27 12.36 2.57 -7.15
CA TRP A 27 13.72 2.85 -6.69
C TRP A 27 14.75 2.71 -7.82
N ASP A 28 14.28 2.71 -9.06
CA ASP A 28 15.07 2.61 -10.29
C ASP A 28 15.57 3.97 -10.81
N GLY A 29 15.15 5.06 -10.17
CA GLY A 29 15.55 6.42 -10.52
C GLY A 29 14.67 7.08 -11.59
N ALA A 30 13.53 6.49 -11.95
CA ALA A 30 12.57 7.14 -12.86
C ALA A 30 11.86 8.32 -12.18
N ASP A 31 11.94 9.52 -12.76
CA ASP A 31 11.40 10.75 -12.17
C ASP A 31 9.90 10.68 -11.85
N ALA A 32 9.11 10.02 -12.71
CA ALA A 32 7.66 9.91 -12.57
C ALA A 32 7.20 9.14 -11.32
N THR A 33 8.11 8.38 -10.71
CA THR A 33 7.86 7.51 -9.55
C THR A 33 8.89 7.71 -8.46
N ALA A 34 9.76 8.71 -8.59
CA ALA A 34 10.76 9.10 -7.61
C ALA A 34 10.15 10.10 -6.62
N HIS A 35 9.84 9.61 -5.42
CA HIS A 35 9.40 10.46 -4.32
C HIS A 35 10.43 10.47 -3.19
N ALA A 36 10.69 11.65 -2.62
CA ALA A 36 11.41 11.74 -1.36
C ALA A 36 10.61 11.03 -0.27
N VAL A 37 11.28 10.25 0.57
CA VAL A 37 10.66 9.46 1.63
C VAL A 37 11.31 9.76 2.97
N ARG A 38 10.49 9.79 4.02
CA ARG A 38 10.94 9.89 5.42
C ARG A 38 10.29 8.84 6.29
N THR A 39 10.95 8.52 7.38
CA THR A 39 10.33 7.80 8.49
C THR A 39 9.70 8.78 9.46
N VAL A 40 8.59 8.37 10.08
CA VAL A 40 7.97 9.04 11.21
C VAL A 40 7.53 7.96 12.18
N ASP A 41 8.12 8.00 13.36
CA ASP A 41 7.95 6.98 14.38
C ASP A 41 7.36 7.59 15.64
N ASP A 42 6.86 6.72 16.52
CA ASP A 42 6.13 7.10 17.73
C ASP A 42 6.93 7.98 18.70
N PRO A 43 6.59 9.28 18.83
CA PRO A 43 7.32 10.21 19.69
C PRO A 43 6.62 10.50 21.03
N VAL A 44 5.40 10.01 21.26
CA VAL A 44 4.52 10.52 22.33
C VAL A 44 4.37 9.50 23.46
N MET A 45 4.11 9.99 24.67
CA MET A 45 3.88 9.17 25.89
C MET A 45 5.01 8.19 26.24
N GLY A 46 6.26 8.50 25.88
CA GLY A 46 7.41 7.60 26.08
C GLY A 46 7.56 6.54 24.98
N GLY A 47 6.94 6.76 23.82
CA GLY A 47 7.22 6.01 22.59
C GLY A 47 8.71 6.04 22.26
N GLY A 48 9.24 4.87 21.92
CA GLY A 48 10.66 4.68 21.60
C GLY A 48 10.87 3.85 20.33
N SER A 49 9.82 3.73 19.52
CA SER A 49 9.88 3.08 18.21
C SER A 49 10.74 3.93 17.29
N VAL A 50 11.62 3.30 16.52
CA VAL A 50 12.56 4.00 15.64
C VAL A 50 12.72 3.19 14.35
N SER A 51 12.71 3.88 13.21
CA SER A 51 13.00 3.29 11.92
C SER A 51 13.81 4.21 11.02
N ALA A 52 14.51 3.59 10.06
CA ALA A 52 15.31 4.27 9.06
C ALA A 52 14.96 3.76 7.66
N PHE A 53 15.04 4.66 6.69
CA PHE A 53 14.84 4.35 5.28
C PHE A 53 16.07 4.74 4.47
N ARG A 54 16.47 3.90 3.51
CA ARG A 54 17.51 4.19 2.51
C ARG A 54 17.19 3.53 1.18
N VAL A 55 17.77 4.03 0.11
CA VAL A 55 17.69 3.43 -1.23
C VAL A 55 19.01 2.69 -1.53
N ASP A 56 18.91 1.42 -1.92
CA ASP A 56 19.98 0.64 -2.54
C ASP A 56 19.84 0.79 -4.07
N ALA A 57 20.49 1.82 -4.61
CA ALA A 57 20.40 2.15 -6.04
C ALA A 57 21.00 1.05 -6.93
N ALA A 58 22.00 0.31 -6.46
CA ALA A 58 22.61 -0.78 -7.22
C ALA A 58 21.65 -1.95 -7.45
N ARG A 59 20.69 -2.13 -6.53
CA ARG A 59 19.66 -3.17 -6.62
C ARG A 59 18.27 -2.63 -6.99
N ALA A 60 18.12 -1.31 -7.11
CA ALA A 60 16.85 -0.62 -7.25
C ALA A 60 15.84 -1.03 -6.15
N LEU A 61 16.25 -0.98 -4.89
CA LEU A 61 15.42 -1.34 -3.73
C LEU A 61 15.34 -0.23 -2.68
N GLY A 62 14.16 -0.07 -2.08
CA GLY A 62 13.97 0.69 -0.85
C GLY A 62 14.13 -0.22 0.36
N LEU A 63 14.99 0.17 1.29
CA LEU A 63 15.29 -0.58 2.52
C LEU A 63 14.72 0.20 3.71
N TRP A 64 13.65 -0.34 4.31
CA TRP A 64 13.04 0.17 5.53
C TRP A 64 13.26 -0.82 6.67
N GLU A 65 13.94 -0.38 7.72
CA GLU A 65 14.26 -1.20 8.88
C GLU A 65 14.04 -0.42 10.17
N GLY A 66 13.64 -1.11 11.24
CA GLY A 66 13.35 -0.47 12.51
C GLY A 66 12.77 -1.43 13.54
N GLU A 67 12.44 -0.86 14.68
CA GLU A 67 11.89 -1.57 15.83
C GLU A 67 10.65 -0.82 16.34
N VAL A 68 9.53 -1.54 16.45
CA VAL A 68 8.33 -1.05 17.13
C VAL A 68 8.43 -1.46 18.60
N LYS A 69 8.48 -0.47 19.49
CA LYS A 69 8.55 -0.69 20.95
C LYS A 69 7.18 -0.58 21.60
N VAL A 70 7.04 -1.23 22.75
CA VAL A 70 5.88 -1.05 23.62
C VAL A 70 5.98 0.30 24.32
N VAL A 71 4.95 1.13 24.18
CA VAL A 71 4.83 2.41 24.88
C VAL A 71 4.48 2.12 26.34
N SER A 72 5.38 2.46 27.26
CA SER A 72 5.25 2.09 28.68
C SER A 72 3.97 2.64 29.32
N PHE A 73 3.59 3.88 28.97
CA PHE A 73 2.39 4.53 29.51
C PHE A 73 1.09 3.89 29.00
N LEU A 74 1.02 3.59 27.69
CA LEU A 74 -0.18 3.03 27.05
C LEU A 74 -0.25 1.50 27.15
N ARG A 75 0.83 0.85 27.58
CA ARG A 75 1.00 -0.62 27.60
C ARG A 75 0.61 -1.28 26.27
N SER A 76 0.87 -0.56 25.17
CA SER A 76 0.46 -0.93 23.81
C SER A 76 1.64 -0.74 22.85
N PRO A 77 1.71 -1.46 21.72
CA PRO A 77 2.71 -1.21 20.70
C PRO A 77 2.63 0.23 20.18
N GLY A 78 3.79 0.85 19.96
CA GLY A 78 3.91 2.11 19.23
C GLY A 78 3.77 1.90 17.71
N PHE A 79 4.37 2.79 16.91
CA PHE A 79 4.37 2.69 15.46
C PHE A 79 5.68 3.17 14.83
N CYS A 80 5.94 2.65 13.64
CA CYS A 80 6.90 3.20 12.67
C CYS A 80 6.17 3.39 11.34
N THR A 81 6.38 4.51 10.66
CA THR A 81 5.75 4.79 9.36
C THR A 81 6.78 5.30 8.36
N MET A 82 6.89 4.64 7.21
CA MET A 82 7.55 5.18 6.02
C MET A 82 6.52 5.91 5.16
N ARG A 83 6.76 7.18 4.81
CA ARG A 83 5.84 7.98 3.98
C ARG A 83 6.57 8.85 2.98
N THR A 84 5.94 9.08 1.83
CA THR A 84 6.40 10.08 0.86
C THR A 84 6.32 11.49 1.45
N MET A 85 7.15 12.39 0.94
CA MET A 85 7.24 13.78 1.34
C MET A 85 6.70 14.72 0.26
N GLY A 86 6.23 15.89 0.70
CA GLY A 86 5.76 16.95 -0.19
C GLY A 86 4.37 16.66 -0.78
N THR A 87 4.01 17.44 -1.79
CA THR A 87 2.72 17.38 -2.50
C THR A 87 2.89 16.81 -3.91
N GLY A 88 3.88 15.92 -4.10
CA GLY A 88 4.12 15.30 -5.40
C GLY A 88 2.87 14.56 -5.91
N THR A 89 2.62 14.65 -7.20
CA THR A 89 1.52 13.93 -7.86
C THR A 89 1.97 12.51 -8.19
N PHE A 90 1.08 11.56 -8.02
CA PHE A 90 1.26 10.19 -8.51
C PHE A 90 0.65 10.04 -9.90
N PRO A 91 1.11 9.07 -10.72
CA PRO A 91 0.43 8.71 -11.95
C PRO A 91 -1.05 8.34 -11.71
N ASP A 92 -1.90 8.68 -12.68
CA ASP A 92 -3.34 8.35 -12.67
C ASP A 92 -3.52 6.83 -12.57
N ALA A 93 -4.24 6.40 -11.52
CA ALA A 93 -4.51 5.00 -11.24
C ALA A 93 -5.95 4.61 -11.59
N SER A 94 -6.69 5.47 -12.29
CA SER A 94 -8.02 5.20 -12.82
C SER A 94 -8.04 3.92 -13.66
N GLY A 95 -9.09 3.13 -13.46
CA GLY A 95 -9.24 1.83 -14.13
C GLY A 95 -8.47 0.66 -13.49
N THR A 96 -7.65 0.92 -12.47
CA THR A 96 -7.07 -0.14 -11.63
C THR A 96 -8.03 -0.56 -10.51
N SER A 97 -7.77 -1.72 -9.88
CA SER A 97 -8.65 -2.26 -8.82
C SER A 97 -8.06 -2.25 -7.42
N ALA A 98 -6.74 -2.08 -7.28
CA ALA A 98 -6.03 -2.20 -6.02
C ALA A 98 -4.70 -1.45 -6.01
N LEU A 99 -4.25 -1.07 -4.81
CA LEU A 99 -2.88 -0.71 -4.53
C LEU A 99 -2.05 -1.99 -4.31
N GLU A 100 -0.94 -2.14 -5.02
CA GLU A 100 0.00 -3.24 -4.82
C GLU A 100 1.29 -2.76 -4.15
N LEU A 101 1.73 -3.47 -3.10
CA LEU A 101 3.06 -3.34 -2.52
C LEU A 101 3.87 -4.60 -2.79
N ARG A 102 5.01 -4.46 -3.47
CA ARG A 102 6.01 -5.51 -3.65
C ARG A 102 7.07 -5.38 -2.57
N LEU A 103 7.27 -6.42 -1.77
CA LEU A 103 8.17 -6.37 -0.62
C LEU A 103 8.80 -7.71 -0.26
N ARG A 104 9.88 -7.63 0.52
CA ARG A 104 10.47 -8.75 1.27
C ARG A 104 10.44 -8.38 2.74
N ALA A 105 9.76 -9.17 3.56
CA ALA A 105 9.71 -8.98 5.00
C ALA A 105 10.51 -10.08 5.70
N SER A 106 11.35 -9.68 6.65
CA SER A 106 12.10 -10.55 7.55
C SER A 106 11.73 -10.34 9.02
N SER A 107 10.72 -9.52 9.31
CA SER A 107 10.26 -9.23 10.67
C SER A 107 9.17 -10.22 11.11
N GLY A 108 8.94 -10.30 12.43
CA GLY A 108 7.79 -11.00 13.01
C GLY A 108 6.49 -10.18 13.00
N LEU A 109 6.54 -8.92 12.54
CA LEU A 109 5.36 -8.07 12.46
C LEU A 109 4.46 -8.52 11.32
N ARG A 110 3.17 -8.62 11.62
CA ARG A 110 2.16 -9.08 10.65
C ARG A 110 1.17 -8.00 10.26
N ASN A 111 0.83 -7.11 11.17
CA ASN A 111 -0.22 -6.12 10.93
C ASN A 111 0.39 -4.83 10.43
N PHE A 112 -0.05 -4.37 9.27
CA PHE A 112 0.39 -3.13 8.65
C PHE A 112 -0.83 -2.35 8.16
N THR A 113 -0.60 -1.06 7.91
CA THR A 113 -1.58 -0.16 7.33
C THR A 113 -0.96 0.51 6.10
N MET A 114 -1.65 0.47 4.98
CA MET A 114 -1.35 1.33 3.83
C MET A 114 -2.16 2.61 3.96
N GLN A 115 -1.54 3.73 3.58
CA GLN A 115 -2.18 5.04 3.63
C GLN A 115 -2.04 5.77 2.30
N VAL A 116 -3.13 6.41 1.85
CA VAL A 116 -3.18 7.20 0.63
C VAL A 116 -3.66 8.62 0.95
N GLY A 117 -2.85 9.60 0.56
CA GLY A 117 -3.17 11.02 0.63
C GLY A 117 -3.87 11.48 -0.64
N VAL A 118 -4.91 12.30 -0.48
CA VAL A 118 -5.62 12.98 -1.57
C VAL A 118 -5.59 14.48 -1.29
N ALA A 119 -5.10 15.26 -2.25
CA ALA A 119 -5.01 16.72 -2.13
C ALA A 119 -6.40 17.34 -1.90
N GLY A 120 -6.51 18.28 -0.96
CA GLY A 120 -7.78 18.93 -0.60
C GLY A 120 -8.74 18.08 0.24
N VAL A 121 -8.48 16.78 0.42
CA VAL A 121 -9.31 15.87 1.24
C VAL A 121 -8.58 15.44 2.51
N THR A 122 -7.30 15.09 2.37
CA THR A 122 -6.45 14.56 3.44
C THR A 122 -5.59 15.64 4.09
N THR A 123 -5.18 15.39 5.33
CA THR A 123 -4.29 16.24 6.14
C THR A 123 -3.33 15.34 6.91
N ASP A 124 -2.41 15.92 7.68
CA ASP A 124 -1.51 15.15 8.56
C ASP A 124 -2.22 14.24 9.57
N GLN A 125 -3.51 14.49 9.83
CA GLN A 125 -4.32 13.72 10.78
C GLN A 125 -5.42 12.92 10.09
N THR A 126 -5.76 13.24 8.84
CA THR A 126 -6.87 12.63 8.11
C THR A 126 -6.36 12.00 6.82
N VAL A 127 -6.49 10.69 6.66
CA VAL A 127 -5.92 9.95 5.52
C VAL A 127 -6.77 8.72 5.21
N PHE A 128 -6.76 8.28 3.95
CA PHE A 128 -7.34 6.99 3.60
C PHE A 128 -6.44 5.88 4.11
N SER A 129 -6.96 4.99 4.94
CA SER A 129 -6.21 3.90 5.56
C SER A 129 -6.85 2.56 5.22
N ALA A 130 -6.02 1.56 4.93
CA ALA A 130 -6.45 0.17 4.80
C ALA A 130 -5.48 -0.75 5.56
N HIS A 131 -6.01 -1.69 6.32
CA HIS A 131 -5.22 -2.69 7.04
C HIS A 131 -4.94 -3.88 6.14
N PHE A 132 -3.74 -4.44 6.26
CA PHE A 132 -3.39 -5.71 5.65
C PHE A 132 -2.49 -6.51 6.56
N GLN A 133 -2.46 -7.82 6.32
CA GLN A 133 -1.60 -8.74 7.05
C GLN A 133 -0.52 -9.30 6.13
N LEU A 134 0.69 -9.35 6.66
CA LEU A 134 1.79 -10.10 6.08
C LEU A 134 1.87 -11.47 6.73
N GLU A 135 1.78 -12.49 5.90
CA GLU A 135 2.15 -13.83 6.34
C GLU A 135 3.65 -13.87 6.66
N PRO A 136 4.08 -14.62 7.68
CA PRO A 136 5.48 -14.90 7.88
C PRO A 136 6.06 -15.47 6.60
N GLY A 137 7.19 -14.96 6.15
CA GLY A 137 7.92 -15.68 5.12
C GLY A 137 9.40 -15.40 5.22
N ALA A 138 10.16 -16.39 4.76
CA ALA A 138 11.62 -16.46 4.89
C ALA A 138 12.33 -15.49 3.93
N GLY A 139 12.00 -14.18 3.96
CA GLY A 139 12.65 -13.15 3.16
C GLY A 139 12.36 -13.20 1.65
N ARG A 140 11.41 -14.02 1.19
CA ARG A 140 10.99 -14.08 -0.21
C ARG A 140 10.14 -12.87 -0.59
N GLU A 141 10.29 -12.45 -1.84
CA GLU A 141 9.50 -11.38 -2.43
C GLU A 141 8.04 -11.80 -2.57
N ARG A 142 7.15 -10.84 -2.35
CA ARG A 142 5.71 -11.03 -2.49
C ARG A 142 5.03 -9.73 -2.85
N SER A 143 3.87 -9.86 -3.50
CA SER A 143 2.93 -8.77 -3.75
C SER A 143 1.78 -8.83 -2.76
N VAL A 144 1.50 -7.71 -2.10
CA VAL A 144 0.28 -7.50 -1.33
C VAL A 144 -0.61 -6.57 -2.12
N ARG A 145 -1.80 -7.04 -2.50
CA ARG A 145 -2.83 -6.23 -3.17
C ARG A 145 -3.91 -5.84 -2.18
N VAL A 146 -4.15 -4.54 -2.04
CA VAL A 146 -5.21 -3.98 -1.21
C VAL A 146 -6.21 -3.28 -2.12
N PRO A 147 -7.45 -3.78 -2.25
CA PRO A 147 -8.43 -3.18 -3.16
C PRO A 147 -8.76 -1.75 -2.73
N TRP A 148 -9.06 -0.87 -3.70
CA TRP A 148 -9.39 0.53 -3.41
C TRP A 148 -10.57 0.68 -2.44
N SER A 149 -11.52 -0.26 -2.48
CA SER A 149 -12.68 -0.32 -1.59
C SER A 149 -12.35 -0.66 -0.13
N ALA A 150 -11.16 -1.18 0.17
CA ALA A 150 -10.72 -1.43 1.56
C ALA A 150 -10.24 -0.15 2.27
N PHE A 151 -9.95 0.92 1.52
CA PHE A 151 -9.50 2.17 2.09
C PHE A 151 -10.67 2.99 2.64
N GLN A 152 -10.57 3.33 3.92
CA GLN A 152 -11.54 4.18 4.60
C GLN A 152 -10.89 5.49 4.98
N LEU A 153 -11.63 6.60 4.83
CA LEU A 153 -11.17 7.88 5.35
C LEU A 153 -11.12 7.80 6.88
N THR A 154 -9.96 8.08 7.45
CA THR A 154 -9.73 7.99 8.89
C THR A 154 -9.14 9.28 9.42
N THR A 155 -9.54 9.72 10.61
CA THR A 155 -8.89 10.80 11.34
C THR A 155 -8.28 10.24 12.62
N ARG A 156 -6.95 10.31 12.76
CA ARG A 156 -6.20 9.72 13.88
C ARG A 156 -6.58 8.23 14.11
N GLY A 157 -6.72 7.48 13.01
CA GLY A 157 -7.08 6.07 13.02
C GLY A 157 -8.57 5.77 13.26
N GLN A 158 -9.42 6.77 13.47
CA GLN A 158 -10.86 6.58 13.64
C GLN A 158 -11.60 6.78 12.31
N PRO A 159 -12.54 5.89 11.93
CA PRO A 159 -13.31 6.04 10.70
C PRO A 159 -14.07 7.37 10.65
N ARG A 160 -14.14 7.97 9.47
CA ARG A 160 -14.86 9.21 9.20
C ARG A 160 -15.71 9.04 7.93
N PRO A 161 -16.95 9.59 7.90
CA PRO A 161 -17.72 9.66 6.67
C PRO A 161 -16.98 10.47 5.59
N GLY A 162 -17.06 10.00 4.35
CA GLY A 162 -16.46 10.65 3.18
C GLY A 162 -16.69 9.81 1.92
N PRO A 163 -16.40 10.37 0.73
CA PRO A 163 -16.40 9.60 -0.51
C PRO A 163 -15.35 8.47 -0.45
N PRO A 164 -15.57 7.36 -1.16
CA PRO A 164 -14.59 6.29 -1.29
C PRO A 164 -13.33 6.78 -2.03
N LEU A 165 -12.17 6.20 -1.72
CA LEU A 165 -10.91 6.56 -2.36
C LEU A 165 -10.96 6.44 -3.90
N SER A 166 -11.76 5.51 -4.43
CA SER A 166 -11.91 5.28 -5.88
C SER A 166 -12.45 6.49 -6.65
N GLU A 167 -13.08 7.46 -5.99
CA GLU A 167 -13.53 8.71 -6.62
C GLU A 167 -12.41 9.74 -6.78
N HIS A 168 -11.18 9.41 -6.36
CA HIS A 168 -10.01 10.31 -6.34
C HIS A 168 -8.78 9.78 -7.08
N LEU A 169 -8.93 8.70 -7.86
CA LEU A 169 -7.83 8.06 -8.59
C LEU A 169 -7.47 8.78 -9.89
#